data_AF-A0A3E3DGC0-F1
#
_entry.id   AF-A0A3E3DGC0-F1
#
_cell.length_a   1.000
_cell.length_b   1.000
_cell.length_c   1.000
_cell.angle_alpha   90.00
_cell.angle_beta   90.00
_cell.angle_gamma   90.00
#
_symmetry.space_group_name_H-M   'P 1'
#
loop_
_entity.id
_entity.type
_entity.pdbx_description
1 polymer ?
#
loop_
_entity_poly.entity_id
_entity_poly.type
_entity_poly.pdbx_seq_one_letter_code
_entity_poly.pdbx_strand_id
1 'polypeptide(L)'
;MREPLETETYPIGKDGNELLSEKDCIEESQKGNIENQLVVLSYKSLKPEYRLPRNQIWYVSHGPGCNPDSKFSDTVHLYHPMDRDRMAVSRREILGVVKPEVLKELQQLYPEFQDENRGAYEAEGPGL
;
A
#
# COMPACT_ATOMS: atom_id res chain seq x y z
N MET A 1 32.17 -11.13 26.20
CA MET A 1 30.87 -10.48 25.96
C MET A 1 30.37 -10.98 24.62
N ARG A 2 29.21 -11.63 24.56
CA ARG A 2 28.58 -11.92 23.26
C ARG A 2 27.91 -10.62 22.83
N GLU A 3 28.40 -10.04 21.74
CA GLU A 3 27.69 -8.95 21.06
C GLU A 3 26.26 -9.44 20.76
N PRO A 4 25.22 -8.63 21.06
CA PRO A 4 23.88 -8.98 20.61
C PRO A 4 23.92 -9.05 19.08
N LEU A 5 23.51 -10.18 18.52
CA LEU A 5 23.20 -10.28 17.10
C LEU A 5 22.20 -9.16 16.79
N GLU A 6 22.61 -8.18 15.99
CA GLU A 6 21.68 -7.29 15.29
C GLU A 6 20.77 -8.19 14.45
N THR A 7 19.69 -8.66 15.05
CA THR A 7 18.61 -9.27 14.31
C THR A 7 17.92 -8.09 13.64
N GLU A 8 18.14 -7.99 12.33
CA GLU A 8 17.42 -7.14 11.38
C GLU A 8 15.91 -7.35 11.55
N THR A 9 15.33 -6.79 12.60
CA THR A 9 13.95 -7.04 12.96
C THR A 9 13.10 -6.10 12.14
N TYR A 10 12.33 -6.65 11.20
CA TYR A 10 11.28 -5.92 10.51
C TYR A 10 10.37 -5.27 11.55
N PRO A 11 9.87 -4.06 11.29
CA PRO A 11 8.95 -3.43 12.22
C PRO A 11 7.70 -4.31 12.33
N ILE A 12 7.35 -4.71 13.54
CA ILE A 12 6.22 -5.61 13.82
C ILE A 12 5.00 -4.76 14.15
N GLY A 13 3.85 -5.14 13.58
CA GLY A 13 2.56 -4.56 13.89
C GLY A 13 2.09 -4.91 15.30
N LYS A 14 1.05 -4.21 15.79
CA LYS A 14 0.48 -4.47 17.13
C LYS A 14 -0.14 -5.87 17.28
N ASP A 15 -0.43 -6.54 16.17
CA ASP A 15 -0.96 -7.90 16.11
C ASP A 15 0.14 -8.98 16.04
N GLY A 16 1.41 -8.59 16.09
CA GLY A 16 2.55 -9.50 16.05
C GLY A 16 3.00 -9.90 14.65
N ASN A 17 2.35 -9.39 13.59
CA ASN A 17 2.73 -9.68 12.20
C ASN A 17 3.73 -8.65 11.66
N GLU A 18 4.64 -9.08 10.78
CA GLU A 18 5.65 -8.21 10.16
C GLU A 18 5.00 -7.20 9.22
N LEU A 19 5.35 -5.92 9.37
CA LEU A 19 4.88 -4.85 8.48
C LEU A 19 5.52 -4.96 7.09
N LEU A 20 4.75 -4.57 6.09
CA LEU A 20 5.17 -4.65 4.69
C LEU A 20 6.24 -3.60 4.37
N SER A 21 7.12 -3.99 3.46
CA SER A 21 8.31 -3.25 3.02
C SER A 21 8.43 -3.28 1.48
N GLU A 22 9.51 -2.67 0.95
CA GLU A 22 9.81 -2.70 -0.49
C GLU A 22 10.02 -4.13 -1.03
N LYS A 23 10.42 -5.09 -0.18
CA LYS A 23 10.63 -6.49 -0.58
C LYS A 23 9.32 -7.21 -0.93
N ASP A 24 8.20 -6.69 -0.44
CA ASP A 24 6.85 -7.20 -0.65
C ASP A 24 6.20 -6.62 -1.92
N CYS A 25 6.94 -5.77 -2.63
CA CYS A 25 6.51 -5.11 -3.86
C CYS A 25 7.12 -5.75 -5.10
N ILE A 26 6.41 -5.67 -6.22
CA ILE A 26 6.92 -6.05 -7.54
C ILE A 26 8.15 -5.18 -7.85
N GLU A 27 9.23 -5.82 -8.29
CA GLU A 27 10.49 -5.17 -8.62
C GLU A 27 10.28 -4.09 -9.69
N GLU A 28 10.93 -2.94 -9.52
CA GLU A 28 10.85 -1.78 -10.40
C GLU A 28 9.44 -1.17 -10.60
N SER A 29 8.40 -1.63 -9.89
CA SER A 29 7.03 -1.10 -10.03
C SER A 29 6.94 0.41 -9.77
N GLN A 30 7.82 0.93 -8.91
CA GLN A 30 7.95 2.37 -8.63
C GLN A 30 8.42 3.21 -9.82
N LYS A 31 9.03 2.60 -10.84
CA LYS A 31 9.44 3.28 -12.08
C LYS A 31 8.33 3.34 -13.13
N GLY A 32 7.20 2.68 -12.89
CA GLY A 32 6.07 2.61 -13.82
C GLY A 32 4.84 3.41 -13.36
N ASN A 33 3.79 3.44 -14.18
CA ASN A 33 2.50 3.96 -13.76
C ASN A 33 1.86 3.00 -12.73
N ILE A 34 1.43 3.54 -11.59
CA ILE A 34 0.80 2.78 -10.50
C ILE A 34 -0.72 3.01 -10.41
N GLU A 35 -1.30 3.77 -11.33
CA GLU A 35 -2.75 3.99 -11.41
C GLU A 35 -3.52 2.68 -11.57
N ASN A 36 -4.64 2.55 -10.87
CA ASN A 36 -5.48 1.35 -10.82
C ASN A 36 -4.79 0.09 -10.27
N GLN A 37 -3.71 0.25 -9.51
CA GLN A 37 -2.97 -0.85 -8.87
C GLN A 37 -3.18 -0.86 -7.35
N LEU A 38 -3.04 -2.04 -6.75
CA LEU A 38 -2.85 -2.17 -5.31
C LEU A 38 -1.38 -1.92 -4.96
N VAL A 39 -1.15 -1.06 -3.99
CA VAL A 39 0.18 -0.63 -3.59
C VAL A 39 0.38 -0.80 -2.09
N VAL A 40 1.65 -0.89 -1.69
CA VAL A 40 2.06 -0.86 -0.29
C VAL A 40 2.38 0.58 0.10
N LEU A 41 1.65 1.12 1.06
CA LEU A 41 1.95 2.38 1.74
C LEU A 41 3.00 2.14 2.83
N SER A 42 3.94 3.08 2.98
CA SER A 42 4.87 3.08 4.10
C SER A 42 4.13 3.14 5.43
N TYR A 43 4.46 2.26 6.37
CA TYR A 43 3.88 2.29 7.72
C TYR A 43 4.11 3.63 8.45
N LYS A 44 5.09 4.43 8.00
CA LYS A 44 5.38 5.77 8.54
C LYS A 44 4.26 6.78 8.22
N SER A 45 3.54 6.57 7.13
CA SER A 45 2.37 7.36 6.73
C SER A 45 1.11 6.99 7.51
N LEU A 46 1.14 5.88 8.26
CA LEU A 46 0.08 5.47 9.17
C LEU A 46 0.37 5.91 10.60
N LYS A 47 -0.68 6.31 11.32
CA LYS A 47 -0.59 6.52 12.77
C LYS A 47 -0.21 5.21 13.46
N PRO A 48 0.58 5.24 14.55
CA PRO A 48 1.08 4.04 15.23
C PRO A 48 0.00 2.97 15.51
N GLU A 49 -1.19 3.38 15.90
CA GLU A 49 -2.33 2.52 16.22
C GLU A 49 -2.91 1.76 15.00
N TYR A 50 -2.61 2.21 13.78
CA TYR A 50 -3.05 1.60 12.52
C TYR A 50 -1.94 0.87 11.79
N ARG A 51 -0.73 0.77 12.35
CA ARG A 51 0.39 0.04 11.74
C ARG A 51 0.15 -1.47 11.83
N LEU A 52 -0.55 -1.97 10.82
CA LEU A 52 -0.84 -3.38 10.55
C LEU A 52 -0.52 -3.65 9.08
N PRO A 53 -0.06 -4.86 8.73
CA PRO A 53 0.24 -5.23 7.33
C PRO A 53 -0.94 -4.97 6.38
N ARG A 54 -2.15 -5.41 6.76
CA ARG A 54 -3.36 -5.18 5.94
C ARG A 54 -3.67 -3.70 5.70
N ASN A 55 -3.39 -2.84 6.69
CA ASN A 55 -3.66 -1.41 6.61
C ASN A 55 -2.63 -0.66 5.74
N GLN A 56 -1.55 -1.34 5.32
CA GLN A 56 -0.60 -0.79 4.35
C GLN A 56 -1.02 -1.06 2.91
N ILE A 57 -2.07 -1.85 2.65
CA ILE A 57 -2.54 -2.09 1.29
C ILE A 57 -3.59 -1.05 0.90
N TRP A 58 -3.31 -0.35 -0.20
CA TRP A 58 -4.18 0.71 -0.71
C TRP A 58 -4.33 0.57 -2.21
N TYR A 59 -5.51 0.91 -2.73
CA TYR A 59 -5.72 1.00 -4.16
C TYR A 59 -5.46 2.43 -4.65
N VAL A 60 -4.73 2.55 -5.75
CA VAL A 60 -4.47 3.83 -6.42
C VAL A 60 -5.62 4.18 -7.35
N SER A 61 -6.36 5.23 -7.03
CA SER A 61 -7.47 5.72 -7.86
C SER A 61 -6.99 6.59 -9.02
N HIS A 62 -6.36 7.73 -8.72
CA HIS A 62 -5.88 8.69 -9.71
C HIS A 62 -4.87 9.66 -9.08
N GLY A 63 -4.31 10.55 -9.89
CA GLY A 63 -3.52 11.69 -9.42
C GLY A 63 -2.27 11.91 -10.26
N PRO A 64 -1.71 13.14 -10.27
CA PRO A 64 -0.51 13.43 -11.04
C PRO A 64 0.66 12.51 -10.70
N GLY A 65 0.82 12.17 -9.42
CA GLY A 65 1.88 11.29 -8.93
C GLY A 65 1.75 9.82 -9.33
N CYS A 66 0.67 9.40 -10.00
CA CYS A 66 0.56 8.02 -10.49
C CYS A 66 1.58 7.74 -11.59
N ASN A 67 1.94 8.76 -12.37
CA ASN A 67 3.03 8.70 -13.32
C ASN A 67 4.32 9.20 -12.66
N PRO A 68 5.43 8.44 -12.69
CA PRO A 68 6.71 8.85 -12.13
C PRO A 68 7.29 10.12 -12.76
N ASP A 69 6.94 10.44 -14.01
CA ASP A 69 7.47 11.58 -14.76
C ASP A 69 6.69 12.89 -14.52
N SER A 70 5.72 12.89 -13.61
CA SER A 70 4.93 14.10 -13.30
C SER A 70 5.82 15.21 -12.72
N LYS A 71 5.80 16.37 -13.39
CA LYS A 71 6.64 17.53 -13.03
C LYS A 71 5.98 18.51 -12.07
N PHE A 72 4.67 18.42 -11.90
CA PHE A 72 3.87 19.46 -11.23
C PHE A 72 3.44 19.08 -9.83
N SER A 73 3.22 17.79 -9.58
CA SER A 73 2.79 17.24 -8.30
C SER A 73 3.11 15.75 -8.26
N ASP A 74 3.51 15.26 -7.08
CA ASP A 74 3.69 13.85 -6.79
C ASP A 74 2.50 13.25 -6.02
N THR A 75 1.37 13.96 -5.97
CA THR A 75 0.18 13.53 -5.22
C THR A 75 -0.51 12.35 -5.88
N VAL A 76 -0.83 11.34 -5.07
CA VAL A 76 -1.56 10.13 -5.44
C VAL A 76 -2.78 9.99 -4.53
N HIS A 77 -3.95 9.78 -5.12
CA HIS A 77 -5.20 9.54 -4.39
C HIS A 77 -5.42 8.04 -4.22
N LEU A 78 -5.59 7.63 -2.97
CA LEU A 78 -5.73 6.24 -2.57
C LEU A 78 -7.09 6.01 -1.91
N TYR A 79 -7.59 4.78 -2.02
CA TYR A 79 -8.62 4.28 -1.13
C TYR A 79 -8.23 2.95 -0.51
N HIS A 80 -8.67 2.73 0.72
CA HIS A 80 -8.41 1.49 1.43
C HIS A 80 -9.46 0.44 1.04
N PRO A 81 -9.05 -0.80 0.72
CA PRO A 81 -9.94 -1.80 0.14
C PRO A 81 -11.04 -2.28 1.09
N MET A 82 -10.83 -2.23 2.41
CA MET A 82 -11.79 -2.80 3.37
C MET A 82 -12.84 -1.80 3.89
N ASP A 83 -12.41 -0.60 4.28
CA ASP A 83 -13.26 0.40 4.93
C ASP A 83 -13.54 1.62 4.03
N ARG A 84 -12.98 1.63 2.82
CA ARG A 84 -13.14 2.69 1.81
C ARG A 84 -12.64 4.05 2.28
N ASP A 85 -11.77 4.08 3.29
CA ASP A 85 -11.11 5.32 3.70
C ASP A 85 -10.29 5.89 2.53
N ARG A 86 -10.12 7.21 2.51
CA ARG A 86 -9.48 7.92 1.39
C ARG A 86 -8.31 8.75 1.90
N MET A 87 -7.23 8.74 1.16
CA MET A 87 -6.09 9.60 1.43
C MET A 87 -5.49 10.16 0.14
N ALA A 88 -4.81 11.30 0.29
CA ALA A 88 -3.94 11.83 -0.74
C ALA A 88 -2.53 11.89 -0.14
N VAL A 89 -1.58 11.20 -0.78
CA VAL A 89 -0.21 11.06 -0.29
C VAL A 89 0.78 11.45 -1.38
N SER A 90 2.02 11.72 -1.02
CA SER A 90 3.12 11.77 -1.99
C SER A 90 3.38 10.35 -2.52
N ARG A 91 3.71 10.24 -3.81
CA ARG A 91 4.19 9.00 -4.43
C ARG A 91 5.34 8.37 -3.64
N ARG A 92 6.18 9.19 -2.99
CA ARG A 92 7.33 8.74 -2.18
C ARG A 92 6.94 7.97 -0.92
N GLU A 93 5.69 8.08 -0.50
CA GLU A 93 5.13 7.34 0.63
C GLU A 93 4.69 5.93 0.22
N ILE A 94 4.59 5.68 -1.08
CA ILE A 94 4.24 4.39 -1.65
C ILE A 94 5.54 3.61 -1.90
N LEU A 95 5.63 2.38 -1.39
CA LEU A 95 6.80 1.51 -1.53
C LEU A 95 6.82 0.76 -2.86
N GLY A 96 5.66 0.38 -3.39
CA GLY A 96 5.54 -0.28 -4.70
C GLY A 96 4.18 -0.92 -4.91
N VAL A 97 3.97 -1.50 -6.09
CA VAL A 97 2.82 -2.35 -6.37
C VAL A 97 3.02 -3.65 -5.60
N VAL A 98 2.01 -4.07 -4.82
CA VAL A 98 2.12 -5.27 -3.97
C VAL A 98 2.23 -6.54 -4.82
N LYS A 99 3.06 -7.49 -4.38
CA LYS A 99 3.16 -8.81 -5.01
C LYS A 99 1.86 -9.62 -4.85
N PRO A 100 1.41 -10.36 -5.88
CA PRO A 100 0.22 -11.21 -5.77
C PRO A 100 0.30 -12.27 -4.67
N GLU A 101 1.49 -12.83 -4.42
CA GLU A 101 1.73 -13.80 -3.34
C GLU A 101 1.52 -13.18 -1.95
N VAL A 102 1.97 -11.94 -1.73
CA VAL A 102 1.78 -11.21 -0.47
C VAL A 102 0.30 -10.94 -0.24
N LEU A 103 -0.46 -10.58 -1.28
CA LEU A 103 -1.91 -10.42 -1.17
C LEU A 103 -2.61 -11.71 -0.71
N LYS A 104 -2.19 -12.87 -1.22
CA LYS A 104 -2.75 -14.17 -0.81
C LYS A 104 -2.41 -14.50 0.65
N GLU A 105 -1.20 -14.17 1.09
CA GLU A 105 -0.79 -14.34 2.49
C GLU A 105 -1.62 -13.45 3.42
N LEU A 106 -1.83 -12.19 3.04
CA LEU A 106 -2.69 -11.27 3.79
C LEU A 106 -4.14 -11.75 3.87
N GLN A 107 -4.69 -12.32 2.79
CA GLN A 107 -6.03 -12.92 2.79
C GLN A 107 -6.14 -14.11 3.76
N GLN A 108 -5.05 -14.86 3.97
CA GLN A 108 -5.02 -15.96 4.94
C GLN A 108 -4.89 -15.44 6.38
N LEU A 109 -4.09 -14.40 6.59
CA LEU A 109 -3.89 -13.77 7.90
C LEU A 109 -5.11 -12.96 8.35
N TYR A 110 -5.81 -12.34 7.41
CA TYR A 110 -6.94 -11.45 7.63
C TYR A 110 -8.11 -11.87 6.72
N PRO A 111 -8.96 -12.81 7.15
CA PRO A 111 -10.06 -13.30 6.32
C PRO A 111 -11.06 -12.22 5.86
N GLU A 112 -11.14 -11.11 6.59
CA GLU A 112 -11.91 -9.92 6.24
C GLU A 112 -11.28 -9.06 5.14
N PHE A 113 -9.99 -9.25 4.89
CA PHE A 113 -9.26 -8.61 3.79
C PHE A 113 -9.58 -9.35 2.50
N GLN A 114 -10.77 -9.11 1.95
CA GLN A 114 -11.12 -9.61 0.62
C GLN A 114 -10.89 -8.51 -0.42
N ASP A 115 -10.23 -8.86 -1.53
CA ASP A 115 -10.02 -8.01 -2.71
C ASP A 115 -11.34 -7.81 -3.49
N GLU A 116 -12.43 -7.58 -2.77
CA GLU A 116 -13.76 -7.37 -3.31
C GLU A 116 -13.96 -5.88 -3.59
N ASN A 117 -13.42 -5.42 -4.71
CA ASN A 117 -14.18 -4.66 -5.71
C ASN A 117 -13.27 -4.16 -6.83
N ARG A 118 -13.01 -5.00 -7.83
CA ARG A 118 -12.63 -4.52 -9.18
C ARG A 118 -13.83 -4.02 -10.00
N GLY A 119 -15.07 -4.17 -9.51
CA GLY A 119 -16.29 -4.00 -10.31
C GLY A 119 -17.19 -2.80 -9.98
N ALA A 120 -16.85 -1.94 -9.02
CA ALA A 120 -17.80 -0.90 -8.55
C ALA A 120 -17.45 0.54 -8.95
N TYR A 121 -16.31 0.79 -9.60
CA TYR A 121 -15.77 2.16 -9.71
C TYR A 121 -15.63 2.71 -11.14
N GLU A 122 -15.95 1.91 -12.17
CA GLU A 122 -16.10 2.42 -13.55
C GLU A 122 -17.38 3.27 -13.75
N ALA A 123 -18.24 3.41 -12.73
CA ALA A 123 -19.54 4.09 -12.87
C ALA A 123 -19.58 5.55 -12.41
N GLU A 124 -18.58 6.06 -11.67
CA GLU A 124 -18.59 7.45 -11.20
C GLU A 124 -17.33 8.20 -11.62
N GLY A 125 -17.18 8.36 -12.94
CA GLY A 125 -16.47 9.53 -13.45
C GLY A 125 -17.21 10.80 -12.97
N PRO A 126 -16.51 11.92 -12.73
CA PRO A 126 -17.17 13.15 -12.33
C PRO A 126 -18.14 13.55 -13.45
N GLY A 127 -19.43 13.44 -13.17
CA GLY A 127 -20.46 14.07 -13.99
C GLY A 127 -20.28 15.58 -13.89
N LEU A 128 -19.57 16.15 -14.86
CA LEU A 128 -19.56 17.57 -15.22
C LEU A 128 -19.57 17.70 -16.74
#